data_AF-A0A6N8IT80-F1
#
_entry.id   AF-A0A6N8IT80-F1
#
_cell.length_a   1.000
_cell.length_b   1.000
_cell.length_c   1.000
_cell.angle_alpha   90.00
_cell.angle_beta   90.00
_cell.angle_gamma   90.00
#
_symmetry.space_group_name_H-M   'P 1'
#
loop_
_entity.id
_entity.type
_entity.pdbx_description
1 polymer ?
#
loop_
_entity_poly.entity_id
_entity_poly.type
_entity_poly.pdbx_seq_one_letter_code
_entity_poly.pdbx_strand_id
1 'polypeptide(L)'
;MLDRLDNVARYVARLGVRGAVSKTYGAMRRGGASELARIVRNVWTSAVPRPVPGEPGRDRNEYAEWVRRYDTVSSEDEATMRSDMASWLDAPRISIVMPTFNPDKGWLSEAIDSVLRQAYPNWELCIADDASTKPHVRQVLQEYAARDTRIRVAFRDENGHISATSNSALALATGRWLVLLDHDDILPCHALYWIAKTVVDSPRVRMIYSDEDKINELGTRFDAYFKSDWNPDLFRSQNMFSHLGAFDMQLVRQVGGFRVGLEGSQDYDLTLRCMEMVERDQVAHVPRVLYHWRVHEESTARSNSAKPYAQVAAERALNEHLERTGRRASVSATKSGYRVVFELPRPAPRVGIVVTGSASRRRRDEGLAALLATDYPDLRIYVLNHSVPATEPKVRRVSRDDDAQAYLGAIEKLRADGCTVMCLIDAAGVPSSRDWLREMVSQCLRPEIGLVGARLVDGRGRVLSAGVIHLGGRLVDMHAGVPSDSHGYGGRCQLVQQVPFVRSSCVVMRIEVYDQLVGDTEIAYADRGMQLCARAATRGLDVLWTPYAQVEFKSALAPLPAPDDGDRRPVDGAYNPNLHLGEADFSLGWPPLVTRTGTRPSRPLP
;
A
#
# COMPACT_ATOMS: atom_id res chain seq x y z
N MET A 1 26.89 -15.70 27.06
CA MET A 1 27.85 -16.03 25.97
C MET A 1 28.00 -17.54 25.80
N LEU A 2 27.96 -18.32 26.88
CA LEU A 2 27.96 -19.78 26.85
C LEU A 2 26.64 -20.39 26.28
N ASP A 3 25.47 -19.78 26.51
CA ASP A 3 24.19 -20.24 25.92
C ASP A 3 24.09 -20.08 24.39
N ARG A 4 24.95 -19.25 23.78
CA ARG A 4 25.00 -19.09 22.32
C ARG A 4 25.82 -20.18 21.64
N LEU A 5 26.71 -20.87 22.37
CA LEU A 5 27.54 -21.94 21.82
C LEU A 5 26.79 -23.28 21.79
N ASP A 6 25.88 -23.54 22.75
CA ASP A 6 25.05 -24.75 22.79
C ASP A 6 24.00 -24.83 21.66
N ASN A 7 23.54 -23.68 21.17
CA ASN A 7 22.62 -23.62 20.01
C ASN A 7 23.36 -23.84 18.68
N VAL A 8 24.62 -23.42 18.59
CA VAL A 8 25.48 -23.69 17.42
C VAL A 8 25.91 -25.16 17.38
N ALA A 9 26.22 -25.76 18.53
CA ALA A 9 26.56 -27.18 18.64
C ALA A 9 25.38 -28.10 18.23
N ARG A 10 24.14 -27.77 18.63
CA ARG A 10 22.93 -28.50 18.21
C ARG A 10 22.57 -28.32 16.73
N TYR A 11 22.88 -27.16 16.16
CA TYR A 11 22.69 -26.88 14.73
C TYR A 11 23.70 -27.66 13.85
N VAL A 12 24.96 -27.76 14.29
CA VAL A 12 26.01 -28.51 13.58
C VAL A 12 25.84 -30.02 13.72
N ALA A 13 25.32 -30.52 14.84
CA ALA A 13 25.09 -31.95 15.04
C ALA A 13 23.98 -32.55 14.15
N ARG A 14 23.09 -31.72 13.58
CA ARG A 14 21.96 -32.16 12.73
C ARG A 14 22.18 -32.00 11.23
N LEU A 15 23.16 -31.21 10.80
CA LEU A 15 23.54 -31.08 9.39
C LEU A 15 24.69 -32.05 9.08
N GLY A 16 24.34 -33.25 8.62
CA GLY A 16 25.29 -34.27 8.19
C GLY A 16 26.44 -33.68 7.35
N VAL A 17 27.67 -34.04 7.73
CA VAL A 17 28.97 -33.37 7.46
C VAL A 17 29.37 -33.18 5.98
N ARG A 18 28.56 -33.57 4.98
CA ARG A 18 28.97 -33.49 3.57
C ARG A 18 28.47 -32.26 2.78
N GLY A 19 27.41 -31.58 3.22
CA GLY A 19 26.85 -30.41 2.49
C GLY A 19 27.51 -29.06 2.83
N ALA A 20 27.88 -28.85 4.09
CA ALA A 20 28.45 -27.59 4.56
C ALA A 20 29.91 -27.37 4.10
N VAL A 21 30.65 -28.44 3.83
CA VAL A 21 32.09 -28.35 3.47
C VAL A 21 32.28 -27.88 2.02
N SER A 22 31.36 -28.19 1.10
CA SER A 22 31.49 -27.84 -0.33
C SER A 22 31.29 -26.34 -0.63
N LYS A 23 30.27 -25.70 -0.04
CA LYS A 23 29.98 -24.26 -0.26
C LYS A 23 30.97 -23.35 0.47
N THR A 24 31.47 -23.75 1.63
CA THR A 24 32.42 -22.96 2.43
C THR A 24 33.81 -22.93 1.76
N TYR A 25 34.22 -24.04 1.13
CA TYR A 25 35.50 -24.12 0.40
C TYR A 25 35.48 -23.28 -0.89
N GLY A 26 34.34 -23.20 -1.59
CA GLY A 26 34.17 -22.40 -2.81
C GLY A 26 34.08 -20.88 -2.59
N ALA A 27 33.65 -20.43 -1.42
CA ALA A 27 33.60 -19.02 -1.04
C ALA A 27 34.95 -18.51 -0.50
N MET A 28 35.68 -19.33 0.27
CA MET A 28 37.02 -18.99 0.76
C MET A 28 38.04 -18.80 -0.37
N ARG A 29 37.92 -19.56 -1.47
CA ARG A 29 38.88 -19.52 -2.58
C ARG A 29 38.73 -18.30 -3.51
N ARG A 30 37.65 -17.51 -3.42
CA ARG A 30 37.37 -16.39 -4.33
C ARG A 30 37.37 -14.99 -3.70
N GLY A 31 37.37 -14.84 -2.38
CA GLY A 31 37.39 -13.50 -1.78
C GLY A 31 37.58 -13.42 -0.26
N GLY A 32 38.01 -14.51 0.39
CA GLY A 32 38.28 -14.54 1.83
C GLY A 32 37.08 -14.18 2.73
N ALA A 33 37.36 -13.94 4.02
CA ALA A 33 36.35 -13.66 5.05
C ALA A 33 35.50 -12.39 4.77
N SER A 34 36.05 -11.45 4.00
CA SER A 34 35.38 -10.22 3.57
C SER A 34 34.21 -10.46 2.61
N GLU A 35 34.29 -11.46 1.73
CA GLU A 35 33.24 -11.78 0.76
C GLU A 35 32.04 -12.48 1.43
N LEU A 36 32.34 -13.32 2.44
CA LEU A 36 31.32 -13.93 3.29
C LEU A 36 30.60 -12.89 4.16
N ALA A 37 31.35 -11.92 4.70
CA ALA A 37 30.78 -10.79 5.44
C ALA A 37 29.95 -9.85 4.54
N ARG A 38 30.29 -9.71 3.25
CA ARG A 38 29.55 -8.91 2.26
C ARG A 38 28.23 -9.56 1.86
N ILE A 39 28.22 -10.88 1.65
CA ILE A 39 27.00 -11.65 1.34
C ILE A 39 26.04 -11.62 2.54
N VAL A 40 26.55 -11.82 3.77
CA VAL A 40 25.74 -11.70 4.98
C VAL A 40 25.20 -10.27 5.15
N ARG A 41 26.00 -9.24 4.86
CA ARG A 41 25.59 -7.83 4.98
C ARG A 41 24.55 -7.42 3.93
N ASN A 42 24.66 -7.87 2.69
CA ASN A 42 23.71 -7.56 1.62
C ASN A 42 22.35 -8.28 1.78
N VAL A 43 22.35 -9.47 2.37
CA VAL A 43 21.13 -10.21 2.74
C VAL A 43 20.47 -9.59 3.98
N TRP A 44 21.23 -8.96 4.89
CA TRP A 44 20.69 -8.27 6.07
C TRP A 44 20.24 -6.82 5.83
N THR A 45 20.74 -6.14 4.78
CA THR A 45 20.34 -4.76 4.45
C THR A 45 19.11 -4.67 3.55
N SER A 46 18.53 -5.82 3.18
CA SER A 46 17.26 -5.90 2.46
C SER A 46 16.27 -6.55 3.42
N ALA A 47 15.29 -5.78 3.92
CA ALA A 47 14.19 -6.20 4.80
C ALA A 47 14.42 -6.27 6.33
N VAL A 48 15.19 -5.35 6.93
CA VAL A 48 15.04 -5.03 8.37
C VAL A 48 15.24 -3.53 8.60
N PRO A 49 14.24 -2.75 9.06
CA PRO A 49 14.48 -1.42 9.59
C PRO A 49 15.44 -1.52 10.77
N ARG A 50 16.52 -0.73 10.79
CA ARG A 50 17.33 -0.62 12.01
C ARG A 50 16.43 -0.11 13.14
N PRO A 51 16.47 -0.72 14.35
CA PRO A 51 15.72 -0.20 15.48
C PRO A 51 16.16 1.24 15.76
N VAL A 52 15.21 2.16 15.75
CA VAL A 52 15.39 3.48 16.35
C VAL A 52 15.52 3.23 17.86
N PRO A 53 16.53 3.79 18.55
CA PRO A 53 16.66 3.61 19.98
C PRO A 53 15.46 4.26 20.69
N GLY A 54 14.44 3.44 21.00
CA GLY A 54 13.41 3.77 21.98
C GLY A 54 13.96 3.63 23.39
N GLU A 55 13.26 4.24 24.35
CA GLU A 55 13.62 4.27 25.78
C GLU A 55 14.09 2.91 26.35
N PRO A 56 14.94 2.93 27.40
CA PRO A 56 15.50 1.70 27.96
C PRO A 56 14.39 0.80 28.52
N GLY A 57 14.11 -0.34 27.86
CA GLY A 57 13.37 -1.44 28.50
C GLY A 57 12.46 -2.31 27.64
N ARG A 58 12.09 -1.95 26.40
CA ARG A 58 11.30 -2.82 25.51
C ARG A 58 11.63 -2.55 24.04
N ASP A 59 12.04 -3.58 23.31
CA ASP A 59 12.18 -3.50 21.86
C ASP A 59 10.77 -3.38 21.25
N ARG A 60 10.41 -2.17 20.79
CA ARG A 60 9.09 -1.85 20.22
C ARG A 60 8.77 -2.65 18.95
N ASN A 61 9.75 -3.41 18.42
CA ASN A 61 9.64 -4.21 17.20
C ASN A 61 9.57 -5.73 17.43
N GLU A 62 9.38 -6.21 18.67
CA GLU A 62 9.15 -7.65 18.91
C GLU A 62 7.74 -8.08 18.47
N TYR A 63 7.59 -8.35 17.16
CA TYR A 63 6.32 -8.75 16.57
C TYR A 63 5.73 -10.02 17.19
N ALA A 64 6.58 -11.00 17.56
CA ALA A 64 6.12 -12.21 18.23
C ALA A 64 5.41 -11.92 19.57
N GLU A 65 5.92 -10.97 20.35
CA GLU A 65 5.29 -10.55 21.60
C GLU A 65 4.02 -9.73 21.35
N TRP A 66 4.00 -8.92 20.28
CA TRP A 66 2.78 -8.22 19.85
C TRP A 66 1.67 -9.21 19.49
N VAL A 67 1.99 -10.24 18.69
CA VAL A 67 1.08 -11.34 18.33
C VAL A 67 0.56 -12.03 19.59
N ARG A 68 1.44 -12.39 20.53
CA ARG A 68 1.06 -13.06 21.77
C ARG A 68 0.05 -12.26 22.58
N ARG A 69 0.18 -10.93 22.63
CA ARG A 69 -0.68 -10.07 23.45
C ARG A 69 -1.97 -9.62 22.76
N TYR A 70 -1.92 -9.35 21.45
CA TYR A 70 -2.97 -8.60 20.78
C TYR A 70 -3.65 -9.35 19.64
N ASP A 71 -3.03 -10.39 19.07
CA ASP A 71 -3.55 -11.10 17.90
C ASP A 71 -3.85 -12.58 18.18
N THR A 72 -3.30 -13.14 19.26
CA THR A 72 -3.60 -14.51 19.69
C THR A 72 -5.00 -14.59 20.28
N VAL A 73 -5.91 -15.27 19.57
CA VAL A 73 -7.31 -15.48 19.97
C VAL A 73 -7.39 -16.42 21.17
N SER A 74 -8.12 -16.02 22.21
CA SER A 74 -8.44 -16.85 23.37
C SER A 74 -9.80 -17.53 23.22
N SER A 75 -10.09 -18.53 24.07
CA SER A 75 -11.40 -19.17 24.10
C SER A 75 -12.55 -18.21 24.49
N GLU A 76 -12.24 -17.13 25.20
CA GLU A 76 -13.20 -16.05 25.53
C GLU A 76 -13.50 -15.18 24.31
N ASP A 77 -12.49 -14.87 23.51
CA ASP A 77 -12.68 -14.16 22.23
C ASP A 77 -13.56 -14.99 21.29
N GLU A 78 -13.32 -16.30 21.18
CA GLU A 78 -14.18 -17.19 20.39
C GLU A 78 -15.61 -17.27 20.92
N ALA A 79 -15.80 -17.27 22.25
CA ALA A 79 -17.14 -17.24 22.85
C ALA A 79 -17.87 -15.94 22.50
N THR A 80 -17.15 -14.82 22.49
CA THR A 80 -17.67 -13.50 22.05
C THR A 80 -18.08 -13.55 20.59
N MET A 81 -17.24 -14.10 19.70
CA MET A 81 -17.57 -14.27 18.27
C MET A 81 -18.81 -15.15 18.10
N ARG A 82 -18.92 -16.27 18.85
CA ARG A 82 -20.11 -17.14 18.81
C ARG A 82 -21.37 -16.42 19.26
N SER A 83 -21.28 -15.63 20.33
CA SER A 83 -22.41 -14.83 20.81
C SER A 83 -22.83 -13.78 19.79
N ASP A 84 -21.87 -13.11 19.15
CA ASP A 84 -22.14 -12.11 18.10
C ASP A 84 -22.84 -12.76 16.90
N MET A 85 -22.29 -13.87 16.37
CA MET A 85 -22.85 -14.61 15.25
C MET A 85 -24.28 -15.10 15.48
N ALA A 86 -24.64 -15.44 16.73
CA ALA A 86 -25.99 -15.88 17.07
C ALA A 86 -27.06 -14.79 16.86
N SER A 87 -26.65 -13.52 16.75
CA SER A 87 -27.55 -12.39 16.47
C SER A 87 -27.75 -12.09 14.99
N TRP A 88 -26.97 -12.72 14.09
CA TRP A 88 -27.01 -12.41 12.66
C TRP A 88 -28.24 -13.06 12.00
N LEU A 89 -29.04 -12.23 11.32
CA LEU A 89 -30.22 -12.70 10.59
C LEU A 89 -29.87 -13.43 9.27
N ASP A 90 -28.81 -12.99 8.60
CA ASP A 90 -28.32 -13.58 7.34
C ASP A 90 -26.80 -13.80 7.45
N ALA A 91 -26.39 -15.00 7.84
CA ALA A 91 -24.98 -15.37 7.96
C ALA A 91 -24.44 -15.80 6.57
N PRO A 92 -23.51 -15.04 5.96
CA PRO A 92 -23.10 -15.28 4.57
C PRO A 92 -22.29 -16.55 4.42
N ARG A 93 -22.70 -17.47 3.53
CA ARG A 93 -21.89 -18.64 3.22
C ARG A 93 -20.65 -18.26 2.42
N ILE A 94 -19.47 -18.65 2.91
CA ILE A 94 -18.17 -18.38 2.29
C ILE A 94 -17.63 -19.63 1.60
N SER A 95 -17.30 -19.53 0.32
CA SER A 95 -16.58 -20.56 -0.43
C SER A 95 -15.10 -20.19 -0.51
N ILE A 96 -14.24 -21.00 0.10
CA ILE A 96 -12.78 -20.84 0.01
C ILE A 96 -12.30 -21.62 -1.21
N VAL A 97 -11.62 -20.95 -2.15
CA VAL A 97 -11.03 -21.58 -3.33
C VAL A 97 -9.55 -21.82 -3.10
N MET A 98 -9.14 -23.09 -3.22
CA MET A 98 -7.77 -23.53 -3.02
C MET A 98 -7.26 -24.31 -4.24
N PRO A 99 -6.59 -23.65 -5.21
CA PRO A 99 -5.90 -24.36 -6.27
C PRO A 99 -4.72 -25.14 -5.69
N THR A 100 -4.50 -26.37 -6.13
CA THR A 100 -3.50 -27.26 -5.53
C THR A 100 -2.65 -27.95 -6.60
N PHE A 101 -1.32 -27.79 -6.53
CA PHE A 101 -0.39 -28.57 -7.36
C PHE A 101 0.89 -28.95 -6.59
N ASN A 102 1.07 -30.24 -6.31
CA ASN A 102 2.28 -30.78 -5.70
C ASN A 102 2.75 -30.12 -4.37
N PRO A 103 1.88 -29.71 -3.42
CA PRO A 103 2.34 -29.18 -2.14
C PRO A 103 3.09 -30.23 -1.31
N ASP A 104 3.85 -29.76 -0.32
CA ASP A 104 4.29 -30.62 0.78
C ASP A 104 3.08 -31.20 1.53
N LYS A 105 3.21 -32.43 2.03
CA LYS A 105 2.11 -33.11 2.73
C LYS A 105 1.70 -32.35 3.99
N GLY A 106 2.67 -31.91 4.79
CA GLY A 106 2.43 -31.20 6.05
C GLY A 106 1.79 -29.85 5.82
N TRP A 107 2.29 -29.08 4.84
CA TRP A 107 1.71 -27.77 4.54
C TRP A 107 0.28 -27.85 4.00
N LEU A 108 -0.01 -28.82 3.13
CA LEU A 108 -1.39 -29.05 2.65
C LEU A 108 -2.33 -29.41 3.80
N SER A 109 -1.92 -30.31 4.70
CA SER A 109 -2.69 -30.65 5.90
C SER A 109 -2.90 -29.44 6.80
N GLU A 110 -1.85 -28.64 7.05
CA GLU A 110 -1.93 -27.44 7.88
C GLU A 110 -2.88 -26.38 7.28
N ALA A 111 -2.85 -26.18 5.97
CA ALA A 111 -3.75 -25.27 5.26
C ALA A 111 -5.21 -25.69 5.43
N ILE A 112 -5.52 -26.97 5.18
CA ILE A 112 -6.89 -27.51 5.34
C ILE A 112 -7.34 -27.48 6.80
N ASP A 113 -6.46 -27.86 7.74
CA ASP A 113 -6.74 -27.80 9.18
C ASP A 113 -6.99 -26.36 9.66
N SER A 114 -6.35 -25.36 9.03
CA SER A 114 -6.59 -23.95 9.34
C SER A 114 -8.02 -23.50 8.99
N VAL A 115 -8.61 -24.07 7.93
CA VAL A 115 -10.01 -23.84 7.55
C VAL A 115 -10.96 -24.60 8.48
N LEU A 116 -10.62 -25.84 8.84
CA LEU A 116 -11.42 -26.63 9.80
C LEU A 116 -11.53 -25.98 11.18
N ARG A 117 -10.50 -25.25 11.60
CA ARG A 117 -10.45 -24.53 12.88
C ARG A 117 -11.14 -23.16 12.86
N GLN A 118 -11.77 -22.76 11.76
CA GLN A 118 -12.44 -21.47 11.69
C GLN A 118 -13.60 -21.40 12.70
N ALA A 119 -13.62 -20.31 13.49
CA ALA A 119 -14.68 -20.02 14.43
C ALA A 119 -16.03 -19.77 13.72
N TYR A 120 -15.98 -19.19 12.52
CA TYR A 120 -17.15 -19.06 11.64
C TYR A 120 -17.50 -20.43 11.03
N PRO A 121 -18.73 -20.94 11.18
CA PRO A 121 -19.04 -22.31 10.76
C PRO A 121 -19.58 -22.43 9.32
N ASN A 122 -20.13 -21.35 8.74
CA ASN A 122 -20.84 -21.38 7.47
C ASN A 122 -19.91 -21.19 6.27
N TRP A 123 -19.05 -22.18 6.03
CA TRP A 123 -18.11 -22.19 4.92
C TRP A 123 -18.15 -23.50 4.13
N GLU A 124 -17.55 -23.48 2.95
CA GLU A 124 -17.11 -24.67 2.22
C GLU A 124 -15.71 -24.45 1.66
N LEU A 125 -14.91 -25.51 1.63
CA LEU A 125 -13.56 -25.50 1.08
C LEU A 125 -13.60 -26.20 -0.27
N CYS A 126 -13.41 -25.43 -1.34
CA CYS A 126 -13.44 -25.88 -2.73
C CYS A 126 -12.01 -26.03 -3.23
N ILE A 127 -11.56 -27.27 -3.37
CA ILE A 127 -10.20 -27.62 -3.75
C ILE A 127 -10.20 -28.15 -5.18
N ALA A 128 -9.26 -27.70 -5.99
CA ALA A 128 -8.97 -28.32 -7.28
C ALA A 128 -7.51 -28.77 -7.32
N ASP A 129 -7.30 -30.08 -7.48
CA ASP A 129 -5.98 -30.67 -7.70
C ASP A 129 -5.64 -30.60 -9.21
N ASP A 130 -4.55 -29.91 -9.54
CA ASP A 130 -4.10 -29.63 -10.91
C ASP A 130 -3.21 -30.75 -11.48
N ALA A 131 -3.74 -31.97 -11.43
CA ALA A 131 -3.01 -33.18 -11.82
C ALA A 131 -1.66 -33.33 -11.06
N SER A 132 -1.70 -33.23 -9.72
CA SER A 132 -0.49 -33.41 -8.90
C SER A 132 0.18 -34.75 -9.18
N THR A 133 1.51 -34.70 -9.37
CA THR A 133 2.35 -35.88 -9.60
C THR A 133 2.75 -36.58 -8.30
N LYS A 134 2.62 -35.91 -7.15
CA LYS A 134 2.91 -36.45 -5.82
C LYS A 134 1.72 -37.28 -5.31
N PRO A 135 1.83 -38.61 -5.14
CA PRO A 135 0.69 -39.47 -4.81
C PRO A 135 -0.02 -39.12 -3.49
N HIS A 136 0.71 -38.58 -2.52
CA HIS A 136 0.14 -38.20 -1.22
C HIS A 136 -0.89 -37.08 -1.33
N VAL A 137 -0.83 -36.23 -2.36
CA VAL A 137 -1.76 -35.10 -2.51
C VAL A 137 -3.19 -35.62 -2.66
N ARG A 138 -3.41 -36.53 -3.62
CA ARG A 138 -4.72 -37.15 -3.82
C ARG A 138 -5.20 -37.88 -2.58
N GLN A 139 -4.32 -38.63 -1.90
CA GLN A 139 -4.64 -39.33 -0.67
C GLN A 139 -5.14 -38.37 0.42
N VAL A 140 -4.38 -37.30 0.70
CA VAL A 140 -4.72 -36.30 1.73
C VAL A 140 -6.07 -35.63 1.40
N LEU A 141 -6.27 -35.21 0.16
CA LEU A 141 -7.51 -34.55 -0.25
C LEU A 141 -8.74 -35.47 -0.11
N GLN A 142 -8.61 -36.75 -0.45
CA GLN A 142 -9.68 -37.74 -0.26
C GLN A 142 -9.97 -37.98 1.22
N GLU A 143 -8.94 -38.10 2.06
CA GLU A 143 -9.08 -38.26 3.52
C GLU A 143 -9.84 -37.08 4.14
N TYR A 144 -9.50 -35.84 3.78
CA TYR A 144 -10.19 -34.65 4.29
C TYR A 144 -11.63 -34.53 3.78
N ALA A 145 -11.88 -34.78 2.49
CA ALA A 145 -13.22 -34.76 1.92
C ALA A 145 -14.15 -35.82 2.55
N ALA A 146 -13.60 -36.97 2.94
CA ALA A 146 -14.35 -38.00 3.66
C ALA A 146 -14.64 -37.61 5.14
N ARG A 147 -13.79 -36.77 5.74
CA ARG A 147 -13.91 -36.34 7.15
C ARG A 147 -14.90 -35.19 7.35
N ASP A 148 -15.03 -34.28 6.41
CA ASP A 148 -15.93 -33.13 6.51
C ASP A 148 -16.61 -32.85 5.16
N THR A 149 -17.95 -32.91 5.15
CA THR A 149 -18.77 -32.75 3.94
C THR A 149 -18.71 -31.34 3.34
N ARG A 150 -18.20 -30.35 4.09
CA ARG A 150 -17.95 -28.99 3.59
C ARG A 150 -16.70 -28.91 2.71
N ILE A 151 -15.85 -29.94 2.70
CA ILE A 151 -14.66 -30.01 1.86
C ILE A 151 -15.01 -30.73 0.55
N ARG A 152 -14.83 -30.03 -0.56
CA ARG A 152 -15.20 -30.48 -1.91
C ARG A 152 -13.96 -30.45 -2.79
N VAL A 153 -13.69 -31.55 -3.48
CA VAL A 153 -12.46 -31.73 -4.25
C VAL A 153 -12.78 -32.09 -5.71
N ALA A 154 -12.18 -31.37 -6.64
CA ALA A 154 -12.10 -31.75 -8.05
C ALA A 154 -10.68 -32.20 -8.38
N PHE A 155 -10.56 -33.32 -9.09
CA PHE A 155 -9.28 -33.80 -9.63
C PHE A 155 -9.25 -33.51 -11.12
N ARG A 156 -8.32 -32.67 -11.56
CA ARG A 156 -8.11 -32.36 -12.98
C ARG A 156 -7.27 -33.46 -13.62
N ASP A 157 -7.57 -33.79 -14.87
CA ASP A 157 -6.83 -34.80 -15.64
C ASP A 157 -5.51 -34.25 -16.20
N GLU A 158 -5.43 -32.93 -16.37
CA GLU A 158 -4.28 -32.23 -16.95
C GLU A 158 -3.91 -30.98 -16.14
N ASN A 159 -2.61 -30.69 -16.07
CA ASN A 159 -2.08 -29.49 -15.43
C ASN A 159 -2.42 -28.25 -16.28
N GLY A 160 -3.29 -27.39 -15.76
CA GLY A 160 -3.73 -26.14 -16.38
C GLY A 160 -3.22 -24.89 -15.68
N HIS A 161 -2.29 -25.04 -14.75
CA HIS A 161 -1.74 -23.99 -13.89
C HIS A 161 -2.80 -23.29 -13.02
N ILE A 162 -2.36 -22.30 -12.25
CA ILE A 162 -3.16 -21.70 -11.17
C ILE A 162 -4.48 -21.11 -11.65
N SER A 163 -4.54 -20.44 -12.81
CA SER A 163 -5.77 -19.80 -13.30
C SER A 163 -6.87 -20.82 -13.62
N ALA A 164 -6.55 -21.87 -14.39
CA ALA A 164 -7.52 -22.91 -14.74
C ALA A 164 -7.92 -23.75 -13.53
N THR A 165 -6.97 -23.98 -12.62
CA THR A 165 -7.20 -24.70 -11.37
C THR A 165 -8.13 -23.93 -10.45
N SER A 166 -7.88 -22.63 -10.26
CA SER A 166 -8.75 -21.74 -9.49
C SER A 166 -10.16 -21.69 -10.07
N ASN A 167 -10.33 -21.68 -11.40
CA ASN A 167 -11.64 -21.79 -12.03
C ASN A 167 -12.33 -23.14 -11.78
N SER A 168 -11.57 -24.24 -11.72
CA SER A 168 -12.12 -25.57 -11.41
C SER A 168 -12.61 -25.64 -9.97
N ALA A 169 -11.87 -25.04 -9.03
CA ALA A 169 -12.30 -24.89 -7.65
C ALA A 169 -13.49 -23.91 -7.53
N LEU A 170 -13.48 -22.80 -8.26
CA LEU A 170 -14.59 -21.84 -8.32
C LEU A 170 -15.89 -22.49 -8.83
N ALA A 171 -15.81 -23.44 -9.76
CA ALA A 171 -16.98 -24.18 -10.25
C ALA A 171 -17.65 -25.05 -9.17
N LEU A 172 -16.90 -25.46 -8.13
CA LEU A 172 -17.47 -26.12 -6.96
C LEU A 172 -18.21 -25.13 -6.06
N ALA A 173 -17.84 -23.85 -6.06
CA ALA A 173 -18.34 -22.86 -5.10
C ALA A 173 -19.84 -22.55 -5.26
N THR A 174 -20.54 -22.56 -4.13
CA THR A 174 -21.98 -22.35 -3.94
C THR A 174 -22.29 -21.26 -2.89
N GLY A 175 -21.29 -20.79 -2.15
CA GLY A 175 -21.39 -19.68 -1.23
C GLY A 175 -21.63 -18.35 -1.94
N ARG A 176 -22.16 -17.38 -1.19
CA ARG A 176 -22.39 -16.00 -1.66
C ARG A 176 -21.06 -15.25 -1.81
N TRP A 177 -20.04 -15.65 -1.06
CA TRP A 177 -18.72 -15.03 -1.05
C TRP A 177 -17.64 -16.01 -1.49
N LEU A 178 -16.70 -15.53 -2.30
CA LEU A 178 -15.45 -16.20 -2.63
C LEU A 178 -14.37 -15.70 -1.67
N VAL A 179 -13.54 -16.59 -1.13
CA VAL A 179 -12.28 -16.27 -0.44
C VAL A 179 -11.16 -17.07 -1.10
N LEU A 180 -9.99 -16.46 -1.26
CA LEU A 180 -8.80 -17.12 -1.81
C LEU A 180 -7.92 -17.69 -0.69
N LEU A 181 -7.30 -18.85 -0.94
CA LEU A 181 -6.33 -19.48 -0.05
C LEU A 181 -5.34 -20.30 -0.87
N ASP A 182 -4.05 -20.08 -0.69
CA ASP A 182 -3.01 -20.92 -1.28
C ASP A 182 -2.83 -22.21 -0.46
N HIS A 183 -2.50 -23.31 -1.14
CA HIS A 183 -2.46 -24.67 -0.58
C HIS A 183 -1.36 -24.93 0.47
N ASP A 184 -0.49 -23.96 0.70
CA ASP A 184 0.66 -24.00 1.59
C ASP A 184 0.58 -22.92 2.68
N ASP A 185 -0.46 -22.09 2.69
CA ASP A 185 -0.64 -20.98 3.61
C ASP A 185 -1.69 -21.27 4.69
N ILE A 186 -1.75 -20.40 5.71
CA ILE A 186 -2.59 -20.61 6.89
C ILE A 186 -3.54 -19.43 7.08
N LEU A 187 -4.81 -19.75 7.37
CA LEU A 187 -5.77 -18.80 7.93
C LEU A 187 -5.77 -18.88 9.47
N PRO A 188 -5.68 -17.76 10.20
CA PRO A 188 -5.96 -17.77 11.63
C PRO A 188 -7.44 -18.09 11.87
N CYS A 189 -7.77 -18.69 13.02
CA CYS A 189 -9.11 -19.25 13.32
C CYS A 189 -10.27 -18.23 13.26
N HIS A 190 -9.96 -16.94 13.28
CA HIS A 190 -10.94 -15.85 13.27
C HIS A 190 -11.08 -15.16 11.90
N ALA A 191 -10.34 -15.61 10.87
CA ALA A 191 -10.31 -14.98 9.56
C ALA A 191 -11.71 -14.90 8.93
N LEU A 192 -12.39 -16.05 8.79
CA LEU A 192 -13.71 -16.09 8.16
C LEU A 192 -14.80 -15.39 8.98
N TYR A 193 -14.64 -15.33 10.31
CA TYR A 193 -15.54 -14.55 11.17
C TYR A 193 -15.48 -13.07 10.81
N TRP A 194 -14.29 -12.50 10.68
CA TRP A 194 -14.17 -11.08 10.35
C TRP A 194 -14.63 -10.75 8.95
N ILE A 195 -14.38 -11.63 7.97
CA ILE A 195 -14.96 -11.47 6.63
C ILE A 195 -16.49 -11.46 6.71
N ALA A 196 -17.10 -12.44 7.38
CA ALA A 196 -18.55 -12.52 7.51
C ALA A 196 -19.13 -11.32 8.31
N LYS A 197 -18.45 -10.89 9.37
CA LYS A 197 -18.83 -9.72 10.17
C LYS A 197 -18.85 -8.45 9.33
N THR A 198 -17.83 -8.23 8.50
CA THR A 198 -17.78 -7.09 7.57
C THR A 198 -18.95 -7.10 6.59
N VAL A 199 -19.34 -8.27 6.09
CA VAL A 199 -20.52 -8.41 5.21
C VAL A 199 -21.81 -8.06 5.94
N VAL A 200 -21.98 -8.55 7.18
CA VAL A 200 -23.16 -8.28 8.01
C VAL A 200 -23.26 -6.80 8.39
N ASP A 201 -22.13 -6.18 8.76
CA ASP A 201 -22.08 -4.78 9.19
C ASP A 201 -22.19 -3.79 8.02
N SER A 202 -21.79 -4.21 6.82
CA SER A 202 -21.76 -3.37 5.62
C SER A 202 -22.46 -4.06 4.45
N PRO A 203 -23.81 -4.05 4.38
CA PRO A 203 -24.56 -4.81 3.37
C PRO A 203 -24.26 -4.45 1.90
N ARG A 204 -23.66 -3.27 1.66
CA ARG A 204 -23.23 -2.82 0.32
C ARG A 204 -21.85 -3.31 -0.09
N VAL A 205 -21.06 -3.88 0.83
CA VAL A 205 -19.71 -4.37 0.55
C VAL A 205 -19.75 -5.49 -0.48
N ARG A 206 -18.80 -5.46 -1.41
CA ARG A 206 -18.66 -6.45 -2.49
C ARG A 206 -17.23 -6.98 -2.63
N MET A 207 -16.25 -6.29 -2.05
CA MET A 207 -14.84 -6.67 -2.07
C MET A 207 -14.22 -6.38 -0.70
N ILE A 208 -13.47 -7.34 -0.16
CA ILE A 208 -12.83 -7.21 1.15
C ILE A 208 -11.38 -7.70 1.04
N TYR A 209 -10.46 -6.95 1.67
CA TYR A 209 -9.07 -7.36 1.88
C TYR A 209 -8.65 -7.14 3.33
N SER A 210 -7.55 -7.74 3.74
CA SER A 210 -7.06 -7.69 5.13
C SER A 210 -5.56 -7.41 5.23
N ASP A 211 -5.11 -7.16 6.46
CA ASP A 211 -3.69 -7.24 6.78
C ASP A 211 -3.22 -8.69 6.71
N GLU A 212 -1.90 -8.86 6.58
CA GLU A 212 -1.25 -10.17 6.50
C GLU A 212 0.13 -10.11 7.15
N ASP A 213 0.68 -11.28 7.44
CA ASP A 213 2.07 -11.42 7.86
C ASP A 213 2.69 -12.67 7.23
N LYS A 214 3.94 -12.94 7.58
CA LYS A 214 4.66 -14.13 7.14
C LYS A 214 4.83 -15.11 8.27
N ILE A 215 4.83 -16.40 7.95
CA ILE A 215 5.11 -17.49 8.87
C ILE A 215 6.26 -18.34 8.36
N ASN A 216 7.23 -18.63 9.24
CA ASN A 216 8.36 -19.48 8.90
C ASN A 216 8.07 -20.97 9.21
N GLU A 217 9.00 -21.84 8.84
CA GLU A 217 8.91 -23.30 9.06
C GLU A 217 8.79 -23.71 10.55
N LEU A 218 9.11 -22.82 11.49
CA LEU A 218 8.95 -23.05 12.93
C LEU A 218 7.58 -22.56 13.46
N GLY A 219 6.70 -22.07 12.60
CA GLY A 219 5.42 -21.48 12.98
C GLY A 219 5.53 -20.09 13.61
N THR A 220 6.70 -19.45 13.54
CA THR A 220 6.89 -18.09 14.08
C THR A 220 6.49 -17.06 13.04
N ARG A 221 5.61 -16.14 13.44
CA ARG A 221 5.08 -15.05 12.62
C ARG A 221 6.01 -13.83 12.63
N PHE A 222 6.15 -13.14 11.49
CA PHE A 222 7.04 -11.99 11.28
C PHE A 222 6.65 -11.16 10.06
N ASP A 223 7.28 -9.99 9.87
CA ASP A 223 7.14 -9.13 8.68
C ASP A 223 5.67 -8.81 8.32
N ALA A 224 4.93 -8.32 9.30
CA ALA A 224 3.53 -7.93 9.13
C ALA A 224 3.40 -6.74 8.19
N TYR A 225 2.44 -6.85 7.27
CA TYR A 225 2.03 -5.74 6.44
C TYR A 225 0.65 -5.24 6.85
N PHE A 226 0.66 -4.19 7.67
CA PHE A 226 -0.51 -3.43 8.10
C PHE A 226 -0.86 -2.39 7.02
N LYS A 227 -1.83 -2.72 6.18
CA LYS A 227 -2.24 -1.98 4.98
C LYS A 227 -3.04 -0.73 5.35
N SER A 228 -3.06 0.25 4.45
CA SER A 228 -4.01 1.37 4.56
C SER A 228 -5.42 0.88 4.25
N ASP A 229 -6.42 1.70 4.57
CA ASP A 229 -7.75 1.60 3.97
C ASP A 229 -7.69 1.81 2.45
N TRP A 230 -8.84 1.62 1.81
CA TRP A 230 -8.95 1.51 0.36
C TRP A 230 -8.29 2.70 -0.33
N ASN A 231 -7.22 2.40 -1.07
CA ASN A 231 -6.38 3.38 -1.73
C ASN A 231 -6.17 2.92 -3.18
N PRO A 232 -7.05 3.30 -4.12
CA PRO A 232 -7.03 2.77 -5.48
C PRO A 232 -5.74 3.10 -6.25
N ASP A 233 -5.07 4.21 -5.92
CA ASP A 233 -3.77 4.54 -6.52
C ASP A 233 -2.63 3.69 -5.97
N LEU A 234 -2.62 3.46 -4.65
CA LEU A 234 -1.69 2.50 -4.05
C LEU A 234 -1.96 1.08 -4.57
N PHE A 235 -3.23 0.70 -4.72
CA PHE A 235 -3.63 -0.59 -5.29
C PHE A 235 -3.10 -0.77 -6.72
N ARG A 236 -3.14 0.25 -7.58
CA ARG A 236 -2.53 0.17 -8.92
C ARG A 236 -1.00 0.09 -8.88
N SER A 237 -0.40 0.60 -7.81
CA SER A 237 1.04 0.51 -7.58
C SER A 237 1.48 -0.81 -6.95
N GLN A 238 0.60 -1.52 -6.23
CA GLN A 238 0.86 -2.82 -5.63
C GLN A 238 -0.45 -3.54 -5.27
N ASN A 239 -0.51 -4.86 -5.45
CA ASN A 239 -1.71 -5.63 -5.15
C ASN A 239 -1.99 -5.67 -3.64
N MET A 240 -3.00 -4.92 -3.18
CA MET A 240 -3.42 -4.87 -1.77
C MET A 240 -4.34 -6.04 -1.34
N PHE A 241 -4.89 -6.78 -2.31
CA PHE A 241 -5.83 -7.88 -2.11
C PHE A 241 -5.16 -9.26 -2.07
N SER A 242 -3.84 -9.31 -2.28
CA SER A 242 -3.08 -10.56 -2.40
C SER A 242 -3.47 -11.56 -1.32
N HIS A 243 -3.46 -12.84 -1.71
CA HIS A 243 -3.71 -13.98 -0.84
C HIS A 243 -5.13 -14.12 -0.29
N LEU A 244 -5.58 -13.29 0.67
CA LEU A 244 -6.94 -13.34 1.24
C LEU A 244 -7.85 -12.28 0.61
N GLY A 245 -7.99 -12.32 -0.71
CA GLY A 245 -9.03 -11.54 -1.38
C GLY A 245 -10.39 -12.19 -1.13
N ALA A 246 -11.36 -11.41 -0.62
CA ALA A 246 -12.75 -11.86 -0.53
C ALA A 246 -13.66 -11.04 -1.45
N PHE A 247 -14.50 -11.72 -2.21
CA PHE A 247 -15.30 -11.12 -3.27
C PHE A 247 -16.73 -11.64 -3.24
N ASP A 248 -17.69 -10.76 -3.54
CA ASP A 248 -19.05 -11.17 -3.85
C ASP A 248 -19.04 -12.14 -5.05
N MET A 249 -19.66 -13.31 -4.90
CA MET A 249 -19.62 -14.36 -5.93
C MET A 249 -20.29 -13.93 -7.23
N GLN A 250 -21.33 -13.07 -7.17
CA GLN A 250 -21.96 -12.56 -8.38
C GLN A 250 -21.01 -11.64 -9.13
N LEU A 251 -20.23 -10.83 -8.41
CA LEU A 251 -19.18 -9.99 -9.01
C LEU A 251 -18.15 -10.83 -9.76
N VAL A 252 -17.62 -11.88 -9.13
CA VAL A 252 -16.63 -12.78 -9.73
C VAL A 252 -17.18 -13.46 -10.99
N ARG A 253 -18.43 -13.93 -10.94
CA ARG A 253 -19.11 -14.56 -12.09
C ARG A 253 -19.34 -13.57 -13.22
N GLN A 254 -19.73 -12.33 -12.90
CA GLN A 254 -19.95 -11.27 -13.88
C GLN A 254 -18.68 -10.91 -14.66
N VAL A 255 -17.52 -10.91 -14.00
CA VAL A 255 -16.22 -10.64 -14.65
C VAL A 255 -15.59 -11.88 -15.30
N GLY A 256 -16.22 -13.06 -15.19
CA GLY A 256 -15.79 -14.29 -15.86
C GLY A 256 -14.73 -15.12 -15.12
N GLY A 257 -14.56 -14.96 -13.81
CA GLY A 257 -13.59 -15.74 -13.02
C GLY A 257 -12.13 -15.40 -13.32
N PHE A 258 -11.23 -16.37 -13.18
CA PHE A 258 -9.78 -16.20 -13.38
C PHE A 258 -9.41 -16.33 -14.86
N ARG A 259 -8.54 -15.46 -15.39
CA ARG A 259 -8.10 -15.52 -16.78
C ARG A 259 -6.81 -16.33 -16.92
N VAL A 260 -6.83 -17.31 -17.82
CA VAL A 260 -5.62 -18.05 -18.23
C VAL A 260 -4.65 -17.12 -18.94
N GLY A 261 -3.35 -17.31 -18.70
CA GLY A 261 -2.27 -16.51 -19.27
C GLY A 261 -1.79 -15.37 -18.37
N LEU A 262 -2.37 -15.23 -17.17
CA LEU A 262 -1.95 -14.30 -16.11
C LEU A 262 -1.47 -15.02 -14.85
N GLU A 263 -0.94 -16.23 -15.01
CA GLU A 263 -0.39 -17.01 -13.91
C GLU A 263 0.65 -16.19 -13.14
N GLY A 264 0.58 -16.23 -11.81
CA GLY A 264 1.39 -15.42 -10.89
C GLY A 264 0.82 -14.02 -10.61
N SER A 265 -0.25 -13.60 -11.29
CA SER A 265 -0.97 -12.35 -11.02
C SER A 265 -2.47 -12.45 -11.31
N GLN A 266 -2.99 -13.68 -11.32
CA GLN A 266 -4.39 -13.99 -11.61
C GLN A 266 -5.36 -13.37 -10.58
N ASP A 267 -4.92 -13.22 -9.34
CA ASP A 267 -5.64 -12.58 -8.25
C ASP A 267 -5.68 -11.05 -8.43
N TYR A 268 -4.57 -10.44 -8.83
CA TYR A 268 -4.49 -9.01 -9.10
C TYR A 268 -5.36 -8.64 -10.30
N ASP A 269 -5.32 -9.44 -11.37
CA ASP A 269 -6.22 -9.30 -12.52
C ASP A 269 -7.69 -9.43 -12.16
N LEU A 270 -8.05 -10.47 -11.40
CA LEU A 270 -9.43 -10.64 -10.93
C LEU A 270 -9.87 -9.41 -10.13
N THR A 271 -9.02 -8.95 -9.22
CA THR A 271 -9.31 -7.79 -8.39
C THR A 271 -9.48 -6.51 -9.22
N LEU A 272 -8.61 -6.27 -10.22
CA LEU A 272 -8.73 -5.14 -11.14
C LEU A 272 -10.07 -5.15 -11.88
N ARG A 273 -10.46 -6.29 -12.44
CA ARG A 273 -11.75 -6.44 -13.14
C ARG A 273 -12.95 -6.31 -12.20
N CYS A 274 -12.87 -6.84 -10.99
CA CYS A 274 -13.90 -6.67 -9.97
C CYS A 274 -14.04 -5.19 -9.55
N MET A 275 -12.92 -4.49 -9.37
CA MET A 275 -12.86 -3.07 -9.01
C MET A 275 -13.52 -2.18 -10.07
N GLU A 276 -13.48 -2.57 -11.36
CA GLU A 276 -14.14 -1.86 -12.46
C GLU A 276 -15.68 -1.82 -12.32
N MET A 277 -16.26 -2.67 -11.47
CA MET A 277 -17.70 -2.91 -11.36
C MET A 277 -18.29 -2.50 -10.00
N VAL A 278 -17.51 -1.84 -9.15
CA VAL A 278 -17.92 -1.46 -7.80
C VAL A 278 -17.62 0.00 -7.49
N GLU A 279 -18.44 0.58 -6.63
CA GLU A 279 -18.18 1.89 -6.05
C GLU A 279 -17.18 1.80 -4.89
N ARG A 280 -16.55 2.93 -4.55
CA ARG A 280 -15.52 2.98 -3.50
C ARG A 280 -15.99 2.47 -2.15
N ASP A 281 -17.24 2.77 -1.78
CA ASP A 281 -17.83 2.39 -0.51
C ASP A 281 -18.25 0.91 -0.45
N GLN A 282 -18.04 0.16 -1.54
CA GLN A 282 -18.27 -1.28 -1.60
C GLN A 282 -16.96 -2.08 -1.43
N VAL A 283 -15.83 -1.41 -1.21
CA VAL A 283 -14.54 -2.03 -0.91
C VAL A 283 -14.21 -1.79 0.56
N ALA A 284 -14.00 -2.87 1.32
CA ALA A 284 -13.68 -2.78 2.73
C ALA A 284 -12.29 -3.35 3.05
N HIS A 285 -11.61 -2.67 3.95
CA HIS A 285 -10.39 -3.16 4.59
C HIS A 285 -10.73 -3.71 5.98
N VAL A 286 -10.23 -4.89 6.29
CA VAL A 286 -10.24 -5.41 7.67
C VAL A 286 -8.83 -5.26 8.25
N PRO A 287 -8.60 -4.31 9.18
CA PRO A 287 -7.27 -4.04 9.73
C PRO A 287 -6.87 -5.08 10.79
N ARG A 288 -6.80 -6.34 10.37
CA ARG A 288 -6.42 -7.51 11.16
C ARG A 288 -5.62 -8.45 10.28
N VAL A 289 -4.65 -9.12 10.88
CA VAL A 289 -3.85 -10.13 10.20
C VAL A 289 -4.72 -11.37 10.01
N LEU A 290 -5.31 -11.52 8.83
CA LEU A 290 -6.19 -12.66 8.52
C LEU A 290 -5.55 -13.68 7.59
N TYR A 291 -4.28 -13.49 7.22
CA TYR A 291 -3.53 -14.43 6.39
C TYR A 291 -2.09 -14.53 6.85
N HIS A 292 -1.57 -15.77 6.90
CA HIS A 292 -0.19 -16.06 7.23
C HIS A 292 0.50 -16.69 6.01
N TRP A 293 1.32 -15.90 5.33
CA TRP A 293 2.04 -16.31 4.13
C TRP A 293 3.29 -17.13 4.50
N ARG A 294 3.34 -18.39 4.08
CA ARG A 294 4.43 -19.29 4.41
C ARG A 294 5.66 -19.01 3.57
N VAL A 295 6.80 -18.95 4.26
CA VAL A 295 8.11 -18.69 3.65
C VAL A 295 8.95 -19.98 3.62
N HIS A 296 9.14 -20.56 2.43
CA HIS A 296 10.00 -21.74 2.19
C HIS A 296 10.80 -21.62 0.88
N GLU A 297 11.75 -22.52 0.62
CA GLU A 297 12.67 -22.46 -0.55
C GLU A 297 11.95 -22.43 -1.91
N GLU A 298 10.80 -23.10 -2.01
CA GLU A 298 9.96 -23.16 -3.22
C GLU A 298 8.88 -22.06 -3.27
N SER A 299 8.71 -21.26 -2.21
CA SER A 299 7.64 -20.24 -2.12
C SER A 299 8.08 -18.90 -2.71
N THR A 300 7.12 -18.21 -3.32
CA THR A 300 7.26 -16.85 -3.85
C THR A 300 7.66 -15.86 -2.74
N ALA A 301 7.34 -16.13 -1.47
CA ALA A 301 7.57 -15.25 -0.32
C ALA A 301 9.05 -14.99 0.01
N ARG A 302 9.92 -15.94 -0.32
CA ARG A 302 11.35 -15.89 0.00
C ARG A 302 12.20 -15.36 -1.15
N SER A 303 11.62 -15.33 -2.35
CA SER A 303 12.37 -15.13 -3.56
C SER A 303 12.10 -13.72 -4.11
N ASN A 304 13.15 -12.87 -4.17
CA ASN A 304 13.23 -11.72 -5.09
C ASN A 304 13.19 -12.15 -6.58
N SER A 305 12.82 -13.41 -6.82
CA SER A 305 12.67 -14.11 -8.08
C SER A 305 11.29 -14.78 -8.13
N ALA A 306 10.23 -14.12 -7.64
CA ALA A 306 8.93 -14.27 -8.28
C ALA A 306 9.23 -14.05 -9.76
N LYS A 307 9.24 -15.14 -10.55
CA LYS A 307 9.94 -15.18 -11.83
C LYS A 307 9.46 -13.99 -12.70
N PRO A 308 10.27 -13.48 -13.65
CA PRO A 308 9.88 -12.37 -14.53
C PRO A 308 8.45 -12.46 -15.10
N TYR A 309 7.90 -13.67 -15.26
CA TYR A 309 6.53 -13.89 -15.70
C TYR A 309 5.46 -13.24 -14.81
N ALA A 310 5.57 -13.25 -13.47
CA ALA A 310 4.52 -12.73 -12.59
C ALA A 310 4.45 -11.20 -12.70
N GLN A 311 5.61 -10.54 -12.68
CA GLN A 311 5.70 -9.10 -12.90
C GLN A 311 5.18 -8.70 -14.30
N VAL A 312 5.50 -9.48 -15.32
CA VAL A 312 4.98 -9.27 -16.69
C VAL A 312 3.46 -9.49 -16.75
N ALA A 313 2.93 -10.49 -16.06
CA ALA A 313 1.49 -10.77 -15.99
C ALA A 313 0.73 -9.64 -15.28
N ALA A 314 1.25 -9.12 -14.16
CA ALA A 314 0.68 -7.98 -13.46
C ALA A 314 0.76 -6.68 -14.28
N GLU A 315 1.91 -6.40 -14.92
CA GLU A 315 2.05 -5.24 -15.81
C GLU A 315 1.03 -5.31 -16.98
N ARG A 316 0.85 -6.50 -17.55
CA ARG A 316 -0.19 -6.74 -18.57
C ARG A 316 -1.59 -6.53 -18.00
N ALA A 317 -1.91 -7.09 -16.83
CA ALA A 317 -3.22 -6.93 -16.19
C ALA A 317 -3.57 -5.46 -15.94
N LEU A 318 -2.60 -4.66 -15.49
CA LEU A 318 -2.75 -3.24 -15.23
C LEU A 318 -2.92 -2.41 -16.51
N ASN A 319 -2.13 -2.68 -17.55
CA ASN A 319 -2.31 -2.01 -18.84
C ASN A 319 -3.69 -2.33 -19.44
N GLU A 320 -4.10 -3.60 -19.45
CA GLU A 320 -5.43 -3.99 -19.94
C GLU A 320 -6.56 -3.38 -19.07
N HIS A 321 -6.36 -3.17 -17.76
CA HIS A 321 -7.29 -2.44 -16.89
C HIS A 321 -7.44 -0.97 -17.30
N LEU A 322 -6.34 -0.28 -17.57
CA LEU A 322 -6.36 1.12 -18.01
C LEU A 322 -7.07 1.25 -19.36
N GLU A 323 -6.81 0.32 -20.29
CA GLU A 323 -7.50 0.24 -21.58
C GLU A 323 -9.01 0.05 -21.42
N ARG A 324 -9.45 -0.95 -20.64
CA ARG A 324 -10.89 -1.21 -20.40
C ARG A 324 -11.61 -0.04 -19.76
N THR A 325 -10.92 0.71 -18.90
CA THR A 325 -11.50 1.88 -18.23
C THR A 325 -11.30 3.19 -19.00
N GLY A 326 -10.85 3.14 -20.25
CA GLY A 326 -10.71 4.31 -21.14
C GLY A 326 -9.63 5.30 -20.69
N ARG A 327 -8.67 4.87 -19.87
CA ARG A 327 -7.60 5.70 -19.35
C ARG A 327 -6.40 5.62 -20.28
N ARG A 328 -6.02 6.76 -20.88
CA ARG A 328 -4.78 6.88 -21.67
C ARG A 328 -3.58 6.95 -20.74
N ALA A 329 -3.03 5.78 -20.44
CA ALA A 329 -1.88 5.62 -19.57
C ALA A 329 -1.17 4.30 -19.86
N SER A 330 0.09 4.22 -19.46
CA SER A 330 0.88 2.99 -19.53
C SER A 330 1.41 2.64 -18.14
N VAL A 331 1.49 1.34 -17.85
CA VAL A 331 2.13 0.84 -16.63
C VAL A 331 3.47 0.23 -16.95
N SER A 332 4.46 0.54 -16.11
CA SER A 332 5.75 -0.13 -16.09
C SER A 332 6.07 -0.61 -14.69
N ALA A 333 6.61 -1.82 -14.56
CA ALA A 333 7.13 -2.29 -13.29
C ALA A 333 8.38 -1.51 -12.84
N THR A 334 8.55 -1.42 -11.52
CA THR A 334 9.62 -0.73 -10.83
C THR A 334 10.24 -1.65 -9.78
N LYS A 335 11.26 -1.18 -9.06
CA LYS A 335 11.87 -1.96 -7.96
C LYS A 335 10.92 -2.26 -6.80
N SER A 336 9.86 -1.47 -6.63
CA SER A 336 9.01 -1.50 -5.43
C SER A 336 7.54 -1.84 -5.74
N GLY A 337 7.19 -2.05 -7.01
CA GLY A 337 5.80 -2.19 -7.46
C GLY A 337 5.65 -1.65 -8.89
N TYR A 338 4.55 -0.98 -9.19
CA TYR A 338 4.23 -0.50 -10.54
C TYR A 338 4.05 1.03 -10.57
N ARG A 339 4.47 1.64 -11.67
CA ARG A 339 4.25 3.06 -11.97
C ARG A 339 3.24 3.17 -13.10
N VAL A 340 2.17 3.91 -12.86
CA VAL A 340 1.22 4.34 -13.90
C VAL A 340 1.65 5.71 -14.41
N VAL A 341 1.83 5.85 -15.73
CA VAL A 341 2.16 7.12 -16.39
C VAL A 341 0.99 7.51 -17.28
N PHE A 342 0.31 8.60 -16.93
CA PHE A 342 -0.82 9.13 -17.70
C PHE A 342 -0.36 10.01 -18.85
N GLU A 343 -1.01 9.92 -20.00
CA GLU A 343 -0.72 10.76 -21.15
C GLU A 343 -1.30 12.17 -20.97
N LEU A 344 -0.50 13.19 -21.29
CA LEU A 344 -1.01 14.55 -21.41
C LEU A 344 -1.86 14.70 -22.68
N PRO A 345 -2.96 15.48 -22.63
CA PRO A 345 -3.70 15.82 -23.83
C PRO A 345 -2.83 16.64 -24.80
N ARG A 346 -3.24 16.67 -26.07
CA ARG A 346 -2.59 17.48 -27.12
C ARG A 346 -3.62 18.46 -27.70
N PRO A 347 -3.43 19.78 -27.56
CA PRO A 347 -2.33 20.44 -26.85
C PRO A 347 -2.38 20.18 -25.33
N ALA A 348 -1.21 20.21 -24.69
CA ALA A 348 -1.13 20.13 -23.22
C ALA A 348 -1.70 21.41 -22.60
N PRO A 349 -2.34 21.35 -21.42
CA PRO A 349 -2.92 22.52 -20.78
C PRO A 349 -1.82 23.49 -20.36
N ARG A 350 -2.09 24.78 -20.47
CA ARG A 350 -1.18 25.81 -19.95
C ARG A 350 -1.16 25.76 -18.42
N VAL A 351 0.04 25.71 -17.86
CA VAL A 351 0.26 25.70 -16.41
C VAL A 351 0.68 27.06 -15.90
N GLY A 352 0.01 27.55 -14.86
CA GLY A 352 0.42 28.71 -14.09
C GLY A 352 1.17 28.30 -12.83
N ILE A 353 2.46 28.61 -12.73
CA ILE A 353 3.27 28.37 -11.53
C ILE A 353 3.28 29.64 -10.68
N VAL A 354 2.85 29.54 -9.43
CA VAL A 354 2.90 30.62 -8.44
C VAL A 354 3.99 30.29 -7.43
N VAL A 355 5.03 31.14 -7.39
CA VAL A 355 6.16 31.00 -6.48
C VAL A 355 5.84 31.78 -5.20
N THR A 356 5.58 31.05 -4.12
CA THR A 356 5.12 31.59 -2.82
C THR A 356 6.24 31.62 -1.79
N GLY A 357 6.03 32.36 -0.69
CA GLY A 357 6.96 32.37 0.44
C GLY A 357 8.24 33.16 0.18
N SER A 358 9.25 32.96 1.04
CA SER A 358 10.50 33.70 0.98
C SER A 358 11.71 32.78 1.09
N ALA A 359 12.78 33.16 0.40
CA ALA A 359 14.05 32.44 0.42
C ALA A 359 15.22 33.42 0.20
N SER A 360 16.46 32.94 0.29
CA SER A 360 17.60 33.76 -0.14
C SER A 360 17.53 34.01 -1.65
N ARG A 361 18.08 35.14 -2.12
CA ARG A 361 18.14 35.45 -3.56
C ARG A 361 18.76 34.30 -4.37
N ARG A 362 19.89 33.78 -3.89
CA ARG A 362 20.57 32.62 -4.52
C ARG A 362 19.64 31.43 -4.67
N ARG A 363 18.87 31.08 -3.62
CA ARG A 363 17.98 29.91 -3.67
C ARG A 363 16.81 30.15 -4.62
N ARG A 364 16.24 31.36 -4.66
CA ARG A 364 15.22 31.71 -5.65
C ARG A 364 15.73 31.62 -7.07
N ASP A 365 16.95 32.08 -7.33
CA ASP A 365 17.56 32.01 -8.66
C ASP A 365 17.80 30.53 -9.08
N GLU A 366 18.26 29.68 -8.16
CA GLU A 366 18.37 28.22 -8.35
C GLU A 366 17.00 27.60 -8.69
N GLY A 367 15.94 27.94 -7.93
CA GLY A 367 14.58 27.45 -8.16
C GLY A 367 14.00 27.91 -9.49
N LEU A 368 14.13 29.19 -9.81
CA LEU A 368 13.63 29.75 -11.07
C LEU A 368 14.32 29.11 -12.28
N ALA A 369 15.63 28.88 -12.21
CA ALA A 369 16.36 28.18 -13.26
C ALA A 369 15.82 26.75 -13.45
N ALA A 370 15.53 26.02 -12.37
CA ALA A 370 14.95 24.68 -12.44
C ALA A 370 13.50 24.70 -13.00
N LEU A 371 12.69 25.68 -12.61
CA LEU A 371 11.34 25.86 -13.16
C LEU A 371 11.37 26.13 -14.67
N LEU A 372 12.33 26.94 -15.15
CA LEU A 372 12.49 27.24 -16.58
C LEU A 372 13.07 26.05 -17.37
N ALA A 373 13.83 25.17 -16.71
CA ALA A 373 14.45 24.00 -17.32
C ALA A 373 13.50 22.78 -17.48
N THR A 374 12.29 22.85 -16.92
CA THR A 374 11.28 21.79 -17.07
C THR A 374 10.99 21.51 -18.54
N ASP A 375 10.64 20.26 -18.86
CA ASP A 375 10.24 19.85 -20.20
C ASP A 375 8.75 20.13 -20.51
N TYR A 376 8.03 20.72 -19.57
CA TYR A 376 6.61 21.03 -19.75
C TYR A 376 6.42 22.14 -20.80
N PRO A 377 5.55 21.93 -21.81
CA PRO A 377 5.59 22.73 -23.04
C PRO A 377 5.05 24.16 -22.90
N ASP A 378 3.99 24.38 -22.13
CA ASP A 378 3.35 25.70 -21.98
C ASP A 378 3.15 26.05 -20.51
N LEU A 379 3.93 27.02 -20.03
CA LEU A 379 3.88 27.50 -18.66
C LEU A 379 4.07 29.02 -18.54
N ARG A 380 3.56 29.55 -17.43
CA ARG A 380 3.76 30.94 -16.97
C ARG A 380 4.15 30.90 -15.50
N ILE A 381 5.11 31.72 -15.09
CA ILE A 381 5.64 31.76 -13.73
C ILE A 381 5.33 33.14 -13.12
N TYR A 382 4.74 33.13 -11.94
CA TYR A 382 4.33 34.29 -11.18
C TYR A 382 5.05 34.31 -9.84
N VAL A 383 5.94 35.27 -9.63
CA VAL A 383 6.72 35.40 -8.39
C VAL A 383 6.11 36.51 -7.54
N LEU A 384 5.71 36.16 -6.32
CA LEU A 384 5.04 37.08 -5.39
C LEU A 384 6.07 37.96 -4.69
N ASN A 385 5.89 39.29 -4.72
CA ASN A 385 6.62 40.31 -3.96
C ASN A 385 8.16 40.31 -4.03
N HIS A 386 8.77 39.42 -4.82
CA HIS A 386 10.22 39.35 -5.06
C HIS A 386 10.59 39.87 -6.44
N SER A 387 11.84 40.31 -6.60
CA SER A 387 12.38 40.70 -7.90
C SER A 387 12.51 39.50 -8.84
N VAL A 388 12.33 39.76 -10.14
CA VAL A 388 12.45 38.76 -11.21
C VAL A 388 13.39 39.26 -12.31
N PRO A 389 14.01 38.36 -13.09
CA PRO A 389 14.79 38.75 -14.27
C PRO A 389 13.90 39.48 -15.29
N ALA A 390 14.27 40.70 -15.68
CA ALA A 390 13.48 41.50 -16.62
C ALA A 390 13.43 40.90 -18.05
N THR A 391 14.35 40.00 -18.38
CA THR A 391 14.56 39.45 -19.73
C THR A 391 13.80 38.15 -20.00
N GLU A 392 13.16 37.54 -19.00
CA GLU A 392 12.51 36.24 -19.16
C GLU A 392 10.99 36.41 -19.36
N PRO A 393 10.45 36.25 -20.59
CA PRO A 393 9.05 36.52 -20.88
C PRO A 393 8.07 35.57 -20.18
N LYS A 394 8.51 34.37 -19.77
CA LYS A 394 7.67 33.43 -19.02
C LYS A 394 7.51 33.80 -17.55
N VAL A 395 8.34 34.71 -17.02
CA VAL A 395 8.39 35.04 -15.59
C VAL A 395 7.87 36.44 -15.36
N ARG A 396 6.88 36.56 -14.48
CA ARG A 396 6.22 37.83 -14.13
C ARG A 396 6.26 38.03 -12.63
N ARG A 397 6.55 39.25 -12.21
CA ARG A 397 6.39 39.66 -10.81
C ARG A 397 4.93 40.05 -10.55
N VAL A 398 4.42 39.66 -9.38
CA VAL A 398 3.15 40.18 -8.83
C VAL A 398 3.48 40.89 -7.53
N SER A 399 3.30 42.22 -7.50
CA SER A 399 3.58 43.04 -6.31
C SER A 399 2.27 43.57 -5.73
N ARG A 400 2.08 43.37 -4.43
CA ARG A 400 0.97 43.88 -3.61
C ARG A 400 1.50 44.24 -2.21
N ASP A 401 0.61 44.70 -1.33
CA ASP A 401 0.97 45.12 0.03
C ASP A 401 1.42 43.94 0.90
N ASP A 402 0.85 42.76 0.68
CA ASP A 402 1.22 41.51 1.34
C ASP A 402 1.19 40.30 0.39
N ASP A 403 1.66 39.15 0.87
CA ASP A 403 1.72 37.91 0.10
C ASP A 403 0.35 37.30 -0.20
N ALA A 404 -0.65 37.50 0.67
CA ALA A 404 -2.00 36.97 0.46
C ALA A 404 -2.69 37.72 -0.70
N GLN A 405 -2.59 39.04 -0.74
CA GLN A 405 -3.07 39.85 -1.86
C GLN A 405 -2.27 39.57 -3.14
N ALA A 406 -0.94 39.43 -3.04
CA ALA A 406 -0.10 39.10 -4.19
C ALA A 406 -0.49 37.74 -4.77
N TYR A 407 -0.77 36.77 -3.91
CA TYR A 407 -1.27 35.46 -4.31
C TYR A 407 -2.59 35.58 -5.07
N LEU A 408 -3.61 36.27 -4.52
CA LEU A 408 -4.90 36.46 -5.20
C LEU A 408 -4.73 37.14 -6.57
N GLY A 409 -3.90 38.19 -6.64
CA GLY A 409 -3.56 38.85 -7.89
C GLY A 409 -2.81 37.94 -8.89
N ALA A 410 -2.04 36.97 -8.40
CA ALA A 410 -1.43 35.95 -9.26
C ALA A 410 -2.50 35.01 -9.83
N ILE A 411 -3.48 34.57 -9.03
CA ILE A 411 -4.60 33.73 -9.52
C ILE A 411 -5.39 34.46 -10.62
N GLU A 412 -5.71 35.74 -10.43
CA GLU A 412 -6.36 36.56 -11.47
C GLU A 412 -5.56 36.58 -12.78
N LYS A 413 -4.24 36.76 -12.67
CA LYS A 413 -3.33 36.73 -13.83
C LYS A 413 -3.24 35.35 -14.48
N LEU A 414 -3.27 34.26 -13.70
CA LEU A 414 -3.34 32.90 -14.26
C LEU A 414 -4.56 32.74 -15.16
N ARG A 415 -5.73 33.19 -14.67
CA ARG A 415 -6.99 33.13 -15.43
C ARG A 415 -6.92 34.01 -16.69
N ALA A 416 -6.41 35.23 -16.56
CA ALA A 416 -6.25 36.13 -17.70
C ALA A 416 -5.29 35.58 -18.78
N ASP A 417 -4.27 34.82 -18.37
CA ASP A 417 -3.36 34.14 -19.28
C ASP A 417 -3.92 32.81 -19.83
N GLY A 418 -5.15 32.41 -19.48
CA GLY A 418 -5.76 31.16 -19.95
C GLY A 418 -5.10 29.90 -19.40
N CYS A 419 -4.45 29.98 -18.23
CA CYS A 419 -4.02 28.79 -17.50
C CYS A 419 -5.26 27.99 -17.06
N THR A 420 -5.20 26.67 -17.16
CA THR A 420 -6.26 25.77 -16.63
C THR A 420 -5.77 24.91 -15.48
N VAL A 421 -4.45 24.81 -15.31
CA VAL A 421 -3.78 24.12 -14.21
C VAL A 421 -2.90 25.12 -13.48
N MET A 422 -2.86 25.03 -12.16
CA MET A 422 -1.99 25.82 -11.30
C MET A 422 -1.04 24.92 -10.52
N CYS A 423 0.20 25.38 -10.39
CA CYS A 423 1.20 24.82 -9.48
C CYS A 423 1.55 25.88 -8.43
N LEU A 424 1.49 25.52 -7.15
CA LEU A 424 2.08 26.31 -6.08
C LEU A 424 3.43 25.68 -5.73
N ILE A 425 4.46 26.50 -5.64
CA ILE A 425 5.78 26.05 -5.18
C ILE A 425 6.41 27.11 -4.29
N ASP A 426 6.98 26.67 -3.18
CA ASP A 426 7.70 27.55 -2.27
C ASP A 426 9.01 28.05 -2.90
N ALA A 427 9.35 29.32 -2.68
CA ALA A 427 10.53 30.00 -3.20
C ALA A 427 11.86 29.35 -2.78
N ALA A 428 11.87 28.53 -1.73
CA ALA A 428 13.02 27.75 -1.28
C ALA A 428 13.12 26.37 -1.97
N GLY A 429 12.07 25.93 -2.68
CA GLY A 429 12.00 24.64 -3.35
C GLY A 429 12.72 24.64 -4.71
N VAL A 430 13.47 23.58 -4.99
CA VAL A 430 14.12 23.36 -6.29
C VAL A 430 13.71 21.98 -6.83
N PRO A 431 12.93 21.90 -7.93
CA PRO A 431 12.62 20.64 -8.57
C PRO A 431 13.88 19.88 -8.99
N SER A 432 13.90 18.56 -8.75
CA SER A 432 15.09 17.72 -8.97
C SER A 432 15.22 17.14 -10.37
N SER A 433 14.16 17.17 -11.18
CA SER A 433 14.14 16.60 -12.54
C SER A 433 13.46 17.57 -13.52
N ARG A 434 13.57 17.31 -14.83
CA ARG A 434 12.93 18.15 -15.86
C ARG A 434 11.47 17.78 -16.11
N ASP A 435 11.10 16.53 -15.87
CA ASP A 435 9.79 15.93 -16.08
C ASP A 435 8.84 16.07 -14.87
N TRP A 436 9.30 16.62 -13.75
CA TRP A 436 8.54 16.75 -12.50
C TRP A 436 7.13 17.33 -12.70
N LEU A 437 7.01 18.40 -13.49
CA LEU A 437 5.74 19.08 -13.71
C LEU A 437 4.82 18.25 -14.63
N ARG A 438 5.40 17.55 -15.62
CA ARG A 438 4.65 16.63 -16.48
C ARG A 438 4.04 15.49 -15.65
N GLU A 439 4.81 14.90 -14.75
CA GLU A 439 4.33 13.87 -13.82
C GLU A 439 3.13 14.40 -13.01
N MET A 440 3.31 15.52 -12.30
CA MET A 440 2.26 16.06 -11.42
C MET A 440 1.01 16.48 -12.20
N VAL A 441 1.18 17.13 -13.36
CA VAL A 441 0.06 17.56 -14.20
C VAL A 441 -0.68 16.35 -14.78
N SER A 442 0.02 15.30 -15.21
CA SER A 442 -0.63 14.10 -15.76
C SER A 442 -1.58 13.44 -14.76
N GLN A 443 -1.20 13.41 -13.48
CA GLN A 443 -2.05 12.93 -12.40
C GLN A 443 -3.18 13.92 -12.09
N CYS A 444 -2.86 15.22 -12.05
CA CYS A 444 -3.82 16.28 -11.71
C CYS A 444 -4.97 16.39 -12.73
N LEU A 445 -4.78 15.97 -13.98
CA LEU A 445 -5.83 16.03 -14.99
C LEU A 445 -6.90 14.92 -14.85
N ARG A 446 -6.70 13.96 -13.95
CA ARG A 446 -7.71 12.95 -13.63
C ARG A 446 -8.90 13.60 -12.90
N PRO A 447 -10.15 13.39 -13.35
CA PRO A 447 -11.32 14.08 -12.79
C PRO A 447 -11.48 13.89 -11.28
N GLU A 448 -11.19 12.69 -10.78
CA GLU A 448 -11.31 12.33 -9.35
C GLU A 448 -10.24 12.97 -8.46
N ILE A 449 -9.16 13.51 -9.04
CA ILE A 449 -8.03 14.07 -8.28
C ILE A 449 -8.28 15.55 -8.04
N GLY A 450 -8.23 15.99 -6.79
CA GLY A 450 -8.29 17.39 -6.39
C GLY A 450 -6.92 18.07 -6.38
N LEU A 451 -5.95 17.44 -5.70
CA LEU A 451 -4.60 17.99 -5.48
C LEU A 451 -3.55 16.91 -5.67
N VAL A 452 -2.38 17.29 -6.22
CA VAL A 452 -1.22 16.40 -6.37
C VAL A 452 -0.01 17.03 -5.69
N GLY A 453 0.53 16.37 -4.66
CA GLY A 453 1.75 16.78 -3.97
C GLY A 453 2.99 16.04 -4.46
N ALA A 454 4.12 16.75 -4.46
CA ALA A 454 5.43 16.18 -4.77
C ALA A 454 6.08 15.54 -3.53
N ARG A 455 7.08 14.68 -3.75
CA ARG A 455 8.04 14.30 -2.70
C ARG A 455 8.91 15.50 -2.35
N LEU A 456 8.96 15.85 -1.06
CA LEU A 456 9.82 16.91 -0.57
C LEU A 456 11.04 16.27 0.11
N VAL A 457 12.25 16.74 -0.22
CA VAL A 457 13.51 16.20 0.33
C VAL A 457 14.45 17.29 0.82
N ASP A 458 15.33 16.94 1.75
CA ASP A 458 16.41 17.82 2.19
C ASP A 458 17.62 17.75 1.24
N GLY A 459 18.60 18.65 1.45
CA GLY A 459 19.84 18.66 0.69
C GLY A 459 20.76 17.44 0.90
N ARG A 460 20.36 16.46 1.72
CA ARG A 460 21.04 15.17 1.91
C ARG A 460 20.25 14.02 1.25
N GLY A 461 19.16 14.31 0.54
CA GLY A 461 18.31 13.31 -0.09
C GLY A 461 17.43 12.54 0.88
N ARG A 462 17.18 13.05 2.09
CA ARG A 462 16.20 12.48 3.03
C ARG A 462 14.84 13.10 2.79
N VAL A 463 13.79 12.30 2.93
CA VAL A 463 12.40 12.75 2.82
C VAL A 463 12.10 13.74 3.93
N LEU A 464 11.56 14.89 3.56
CA LEU A 464 10.91 15.86 4.46
C LEU A 464 9.39 15.65 4.49
N SER A 465 8.81 15.15 3.41
CA SER A 465 7.39 14.80 3.29
C SER A 465 7.14 13.80 2.18
N ALA A 466 6.40 12.75 2.50
CA ALA A 466 5.78 11.85 1.54
C ALA A 466 4.23 11.94 1.56
N GLY A 467 3.72 13.15 1.84
CA GLY A 467 2.32 13.37 2.23
C GLY A 467 2.20 13.58 3.75
N VAL A 468 1.02 14.01 4.18
CA VAL A 468 0.72 14.34 5.59
C VAL A 468 -0.52 13.57 6.02
N ILE A 469 -0.49 13.03 7.24
CA ILE A 469 -1.57 12.23 7.86
C ILE A 469 -1.94 12.77 9.24
N HIS A 470 -3.18 12.48 9.67
CA HIS A 470 -3.60 12.55 11.06
C HIS A 470 -3.05 11.35 11.84
N LEU A 471 -2.36 11.64 12.93
CA LEU A 471 -1.78 10.63 13.79
C LEU A 471 -1.82 11.07 15.24
N GLY A 472 -2.67 10.46 16.06
CA GLY A 472 -2.78 10.75 17.49
C GLY A 472 -3.28 12.17 17.78
N GLY A 473 -4.18 12.72 16.95
CA GLY A 473 -4.73 14.07 17.14
C GLY A 473 -3.78 15.20 16.73
N ARG A 474 -2.80 14.92 15.85
CA ARG A 474 -1.93 15.92 15.21
C ARG A 474 -1.65 15.55 13.76
N LEU A 475 -1.17 16.51 12.97
CA LEU A 475 -0.69 16.26 11.61
C LEU A 475 0.79 15.88 11.62
N VAL A 476 1.17 14.88 10.82
CA VAL A 476 2.55 14.41 10.71
C VAL A 476 2.93 14.14 9.25
N ASP A 477 4.16 14.51 8.88
CA ASP A 477 4.76 14.16 7.60
C ASP A 477 5.11 12.66 7.52
N MET A 478 4.57 11.97 6.53
CA MET A 478 4.89 10.56 6.28
C MET A 478 6.36 10.40 5.84
N HIS A 479 7.01 9.36 6.37
CA HIS A 479 8.38 8.94 6.05
C HIS A 479 9.47 10.01 6.24
N ALA A 480 9.19 11.06 7.03
CA ALA A 480 10.18 12.09 7.32
C ALA A 480 11.48 11.51 7.92
N GLY A 481 12.63 11.95 7.43
CA GLY A 481 13.97 11.52 7.84
C GLY A 481 14.51 10.26 7.16
N VAL A 482 13.66 9.50 6.45
CA VAL A 482 14.05 8.30 5.70
C VAL A 482 14.76 8.69 4.39
N PRO A 483 15.79 7.98 3.92
CA PRO A 483 16.37 8.20 2.59
C PRO A 483 15.33 8.11 1.48
N SER A 484 15.38 9.02 0.51
CA SER A 484 14.41 9.10 -0.60
C SER A 484 14.47 7.94 -1.59
N ASP A 485 15.53 7.13 -1.57
CA ASP A 485 15.69 5.90 -2.35
C ASP A 485 15.28 4.64 -1.56
N SER A 486 14.92 4.78 -0.27
CA SER A 486 14.42 3.69 0.55
C SER A 486 13.03 3.27 0.11
N HIS A 487 12.73 1.98 0.22
CA HIS A 487 11.37 1.44 0.03
C HIS A 487 10.38 2.04 1.04
N GLY A 488 10.85 2.40 2.25
CA GLY A 488 10.00 2.80 3.36
C GLY A 488 9.06 1.66 3.80
N TYR A 489 8.07 1.99 4.61
CA TYR A 489 7.08 1.04 5.10
C TYR A 489 6.22 0.48 3.96
N GLY A 490 6.25 -0.84 3.74
CA GLY A 490 5.46 -1.51 2.70
C GLY A 490 5.70 -0.98 1.29
N GLY A 491 6.92 -0.50 0.98
CA GLY A 491 7.23 0.09 -0.34
C GLY A 491 6.66 1.49 -0.57
N ARG A 492 5.83 2.01 0.35
CA ARG A 492 5.04 3.24 0.17
C ARG A 492 5.86 4.51 0.00
N CYS A 493 7.15 4.50 0.31
CA CYS A 493 8.00 5.65 -0.01
C CYS A 493 8.28 5.75 -1.52
N GLN A 494 8.04 4.70 -2.31
CA GLN A 494 8.31 4.65 -3.76
C GLN A 494 7.06 4.48 -4.63
N LEU A 495 5.86 4.48 -4.04
CA LEU A 495 4.61 4.20 -4.72
C LEU A 495 3.67 5.42 -4.69
N VAL A 496 2.99 5.66 -5.82
CA VAL A 496 1.93 6.67 -5.90
C VAL A 496 0.80 6.23 -4.99
N GLN A 497 0.26 7.15 -4.19
CA GLN A 497 -0.81 6.82 -3.26
C GLN A 497 -1.68 8.02 -2.94
N GLN A 498 -2.91 7.73 -2.55
CA GLN A 498 -3.79 8.72 -1.96
C GLN A 498 -3.36 8.98 -0.52
N VAL A 499 -3.33 10.24 -0.13
CA VAL A 499 -3.03 10.71 1.23
C VAL A 499 -4.07 11.76 1.58
N PRO A 500 -4.39 11.99 2.85
CA PRO A 500 -5.41 12.98 3.20
C PRO A 500 -4.92 14.42 2.98
N PHE A 501 -3.60 14.66 3.08
CA PHE A 501 -3.03 15.99 2.93
C PHE A 501 -1.69 15.98 2.18
N VAL A 502 -1.43 17.07 1.45
CA VAL A 502 -0.13 17.39 0.86
C VAL A 502 0.24 18.84 1.16
N ARG A 503 1.55 19.10 1.34
CA ARG A 503 2.05 20.43 1.69
C ARG A 503 1.94 21.39 0.50
N SER A 504 1.58 22.66 0.77
CA SER A 504 1.59 23.74 -0.23
C SER A 504 2.98 24.07 -0.77
N SER A 505 4.05 23.52 -0.17
CA SER A 505 5.43 23.71 -0.60
C SER A 505 5.70 23.24 -2.03
N CYS A 506 4.94 22.26 -2.54
CA CYS A 506 4.83 21.96 -3.97
C CYS A 506 3.55 21.15 -4.23
N VAL A 507 2.54 21.78 -4.82
CA VAL A 507 1.25 21.15 -5.13
C VAL A 507 0.71 21.62 -6.48
N VAL A 508 0.06 20.71 -7.21
CA VAL A 508 -0.59 20.99 -8.51
C VAL A 508 -2.09 20.69 -8.39
N MET A 509 -2.92 21.57 -8.96
CA MET A 509 -4.38 21.42 -9.00
C MET A 509 -4.96 22.09 -10.26
N ARG A 510 -6.14 21.65 -10.68
CA ARG A 510 -6.90 22.34 -11.74
C ARG A 510 -7.47 23.65 -11.18
N ILE A 511 -7.47 24.73 -11.96
CA ILE A 511 -7.98 26.03 -11.50
C ILE A 511 -9.48 25.94 -11.19
N GLU A 512 -10.25 25.19 -11.99
CA GLU A 512 -11.67 24.94 -11.72
C GLU A 512 -11.89 24.27 -10.35
N VAL A 513 -11.00 23.35 -9.96
CA VAL A 513 -11.07 22.65 -8.67
C VAL A 513 -10.72 23.62 -7.56
N TYR A 514 -9.66 24.41 -7.73
CA TYR A 514 -9.32 25.46 -6.78
C TYR A 514 -10.52 26.39 -6.51
N ASP A 515 -11.19 26.85 -7.56
CA ASP A 515 -12.37 27.73 -7.45
C ASP A 515 -13.52 27.04 -6.68
N GLN A 516 -13.78 25.76 -6.98
CA GLN A 516 -14.79 24.97 -6.27
C GLN A 516 -14.48 24.77 -4.78
N LEU A 517 -13.21 24.62 -4.43
CA LEU A 517 -12.74 24.37 -3.06
C LEU A 517 -12.68 25.65 -2.23
N VAL A 518 -12.31 26.79 -2.82
CA VAL A 518 -12.34 28.08 -2.14
C VAL A 518 -13.79 28.53 -1.91
N GLY A 519 -14.63 28.46 -2.94
CA GLY A 519 -15.99 28.98 -2.90
C GLY A 519 -16.05 30.45 -2.46
N ASP A 520 -17.04 30.80 -1.65
CA ASP A 520 -17.25 32.17 -1.14
C ASP A 520 -16.55 32.44 0.21
N THR A 521 -15.78 31.48 0.72
CA THR A 521 -15.18 31.55 2.06
C THR A 521 -13.71 31.91 1.98
N GLU A 522 -13.27 32.76 2.91
CA GLU A 522 -11.86 33.12 3.01
C GLU A 522 -11.04 31.92 3.51
N ILE A 523 -9.96 31.59 2.79
CA ILE A 523 -8.96 30.59 3.22
C ILE A 523 -7.71 31.34 3.66
N ALA A 524 -7.29 31.16 4.91
CA ALA A 524 -6.06 31.75 5.42
C ALA A 524 -4.87 31.35 4.54
N TYR A 525 -4.02 32.32 4.18
CA TYR A 525 -2.88 32.07 3.28
C TYR A 525 -1.89 31.03 3.86
N ALA A 526 -1.67 31.04 5.18
CA ALA A 526 -0.74 30.14 5.86
C ALA A 526 -1.15 28.66 5.81
N ASP A 527 -2.44 28.36 5.96
CA ASP A 527 -2.95 26.98 6.09
C ASP A 527 -3.61 26.46 4.81
N ARG A 528 -3.50 27.22 3.71
CA ARG A 528 -4.27 27.02 2.48
C ARG A 528 -4.13 25.61 1.90
N GLY A 529 -2.92 25.04 1.90
CA GLY A 529 -2.69 23.69 1.40
C GLY A 529 -3.51 22.64 2.16
N MET A 530 -3.49 22.69 3.49
CA MET A 530 -4.22 21.76 4.35
C MET A 530 -5.73 21.97 4.25
N GLN A 531 -6.19 23.22 4.27
CA GLN A 531 -7.62 23.54 4.15
C GLN A 531 -8.19 23.13 2.78
N LEU A 532 -7.44 23.32 1.68
CA LEU A 532 -7.87 22.86 0.36
C LEU A 532 -7.96 21.33 0.31
N CYS A 533 -7.01 20.61 0.91
CA CYS A 533 -7.07 19.15 1.02
C CYS A 533 -8.29 18.68 1.83
N ALA A 534 -8.56 19.30 2.97
CA ALA A 534 -9.74 18.99 3.79
C ALA A 534 -11.05 19.20 3.02
N ARG A 535 -11.15 20.31 2.26
CA ARG A 535 -12.32 20.61 1.42
C ARG A 535 -12.41 19.71 0.19
N ALA A 536 -11.30 19.23 -0.35
CA ALA A 536 -11.30 18.24 -1.43
C ALA A 536 -11.99 16.95 -0.97
N ALA A 537 -11.65 16.47 0.23
CA ALA A 537 -12.28 15.29 0.81
C ALA A 537 -13.81 15.45 0.98
N THR A 538 -14.30 16.62 1.42
CA THR A 538 -15.77 16.85 1.56
C THR A 538 -16.50 16.91 0.22
N ARG A 539 -15.79 17.11 -0.89
CA ARG A 539 -16.32 17.09 -2.27
C ARG A 539 -16.09 15.75 -2.98
N GLY A 540 -15.55 14.75 -2.30
CA GLY A 540 -15.24 13.44 -2.89
C GLY A 540 -14.07 13.48 -3.88
N LEU A 541 -13.21 14.51 -3.79
CA LEU A 541 -11.98 14.62 -4.56
C LEU A 541 -10.80 14.06 -3.77
N ASP A 542 -9.95 13.30 -4.45
CA ASP A 542 -8.78 12.69 -3.84
C ASP A 542 -7.59 13.67 -3.77
N VAL A 543 -6.81 13.52 -2.72
CA VAL A 543 -5.49 14.13 -2.61
C VAL A 543 -4.45 13.05 -2.88
N LEU A 544 -3.59 13.30 -3.86
CA LEU A 544 -2.61 12.34 -4.35
C LEU A 544 -1.19 12.80 -4.00
N TRP A 545 -0.35 11.86 -3.64
CA TRP A 545 1.09 12.07 -3.54
C TRP A 545 1.83 11.21 -4.57
N THR A 546 2.79 11.80 -5.28
CA THR A 546 3.64 11.09 -6.24
C THR A 546 5.12 11.12 -5.83
N PRO A 547 5.80 9.97 -5.77
CA PRO A 547 7.24 9.88 -5.56
C PRO A 547 8.05 10.32 -6.78
N TYR A 548 7.42 10.41 -7.96
CA TYR A 548 8.08 10.62 -9.25
C TYR A 548 8.25 12.10 -9.61
N ALA A 549 7.79 13.01 -8.76
CA ALA A 549 8.14 14.42 -8.79
C ALA A 549 8.77 14.79 -7.45
N GLN A 550 10.01 15.30 -7.47
CA GLN A 550 10.78 15.61 -6.27
C GLN A 550 11.19 17.08 -6.24
N VAL A 551 11.07 17.70 -5.06
CA VAL A 551 11.51 19.07 -4.79
C VAL A 551 12.45 19.09 -3.58
N GLU A 552 13.64 19.66 -3.78
CA GLU A 552 14.67 19.79 -2.75
C GLU A 552 14.51 21.09 -1.96
N PHE A 553 14.72 21.01 -0.65
CA PHE A 553 14.82 22.14 0.27
C PHE A 553 16.15 22.10 1.03
N LYS A 554 16.80 23.26 1.17
CA LYS A 554 18.02 23.41 1.99
C LYS A 554 17.74 23.81 3.45
N SER A 555 16.51 24.20 3.74
CA SER A 555 16.01 24.54 5.07
C SER A 555 14.90 23.58 5.49
N ALA A 556 14.61 23.54 6.80
CA ALA A 556 13.41 22.88 7.28
C ALA A 556 12.15 23.50 6.65
N LEU A 557 11.12 22.68 6.50
CA LEU A 557 9.80 23.14 6.05
C LEU A 557 9.08 23.82 7.21
N ALA A 558 8.09 24.67 6.87
CA ALA A 558 7.24 25.28 7.87
C ALA A 558 6.55 24.22 8.74
N PRO A 559 6.36 24.48 10.05
CA PRO A 559 5.61 23.59 10.92
C PRO A 559 4.21 23.32 10.37
N LEU A 560 3.70 22.11 10.58
CA LEU A 560 2.31 21.78 10.28
C LEU A 560 1.39 22.54 11.25
N PRO A 561 0.21 23.02 10.80
CA PRO A 561 -0.75 23.64 11.70
C PRO A 561 -1.29 22.62 12.71
N ALA A 562 -1.85 23.13 13.81
CA ALA A 562 -2.66 22.31 14.68
C ALA A 562 -3.91 21.82 13.90
N PRO A 563 -4.40 20.59 14.12
CA PRO A 563 -5.66 20.17 13.54
C PRO A 563 -6.80 21.06 14.04
N ASP A 564 -7.84 21.23 13.22
CA ASP A 564 -9.05 21.93 13.63
C ASP A 564 -9.66 21.26 14.86
N ASP A 565 -10.20 22.05 15.80
CA ASP A 565 -10.72 21.55 17.09
C ASP A 565 -11.82 20.47 16.96
N GLY A 566 -12.46 20.38 15.79
CA GLY A 566 -13.49 19.38 15.45
C GLY A 566 -12.97 18.09 14.79
N ASP A 567 -11.72 18.04 14.29
CA ASP A 567 -11.14 16.87 13.63
C ASP A 567 -10.10 16.17 14.52
N ARG A 568 -10.59 15.52 15.58
CA ARG A 568 -9.77 14.77 16.55
C ARG A 568 -9.70 13.28 16.22
N ARG A 569 -9.77 12.92 14.94
CA ARG A 569 -9.66 11.51 14.51
C ARG A 569 -8.31 10.95 14.98
N PRO A 570 -8.28 9.76 15.60
CA PRO A 570 -7.03 9.19 16.13
C PRO A 570 -6.06 8.81 15.00
N VAL A 571 -6.59 8.43 13.85
CA VAL A 571 -5.89 8.02 12.65
C VAL A 571 -6.82 8.18 11.45
N ASP A 572 -6.27 8.48 10.26
CA ASP A 572 -7.02 8.44 9.00
C ASP A 572 -6.77 7.14 8.22
N GLY A 573 -7.53 6.92 7.15
CA GLY A 573 -7.46 5.70 6.35
C GLY A 573 -6.12 5.47 5.64
N ALA A 574 -5.22 6.46 5.55
CA ALA A 574 -3.89 6.25 4.97
C ALA A 574 -2.92 5.58 5.97
N TYR A 575 -3.28 5.41 7.24
CA TYR A 575 -2.45 4.79 8.27
C TYR A 575 -3.21 3.69 9.01
N ASN A 576 -2.54 2.57 9.30
CA ASN A 576 -3.21 1.41 9.88
C ASN A 576 -3.36 1.55 11.41
N PRO A 577 -4.53 1.22 11.99
CA PRO A 577 -4.79 1.33 13.42
C PRO A 577 -4.00 0.35 14.32
N ASN A 578 -3.26 -0.62 13.75
CA ASN A 578 -2.33 -1.49 14.48
C ASN A 578 -0.94 -0.87 14.68
N LEU A 579 -0.67 0.27 14.06
CA LEU A 579 0.61 0.97 14.13
C LEU A 579 0.63 2.04 15.23
N HIS A 580 1.82 2.48 15.61
CA HIS A 580 2.05 3.46 16.66
C HIS A 580 1.48 4.83 16.28
N LEU A 581 0.79 5.49 17.22
CA LEU A 581 0.14 6.79 17.01
C LEU A 581 0.99 7.99 17.49
N GLY A 582 2.10 7.73 18.18
CA GLY A 582 2.96 8.78 18.72
C GLY A 582 4.11 9.18 17.80
N GLU A 583 4.40 8.40 16.76
CA GLU A 583 5.51 8.61 15.83
C GLU A 583 5.09 8.05 14.45
N ALA A 584 5.31 8.79 13.36
CA ALA A 584 4.99 8.33 11.99
C ALA A 584 6.10 7.46 11.40
N ASP A 585 6.66 6.56 12.23
CA ASP A 585 7.72 5.63 11.87
C ASP A 585 7.19 4.25 11.44
N PHE A 586 5.87 4.07 11.47
CA PHE A 586 5.18 2.81 11.17
C PHE A 586 5.63 1.66 12.07
N SER A 587 6.08 1.95 13.30
CA SER A 587 6.32 0.94 14.33
C SER A 587 5.00 0.37 14.86
N LEU A 588 5.06 -0.77 15.55
CA LEU A 588 3.89 -1.44 16.11
C LEU A 588 3.22 -0.60 17.20
N GLY A 589 1.89 -0.58 17.22
CA GLY A 589 1.12 0.01 18.32
C GLY A 589 1.18 -0.86 19.57
N TRP A 590 1.51 -0.26 20.72
CA TRP A 590 1.58 -0.94 22.02
C TRP A 590 0.76 -0.17 23.07
N PRO A 591 -0.55 -0.39 23.19
CA PRO A 591 -1.38 -1.34 22.43
C PRO A 591 -1.84 -0.79 21.07
N PRO A 592 -2.27 -1.67 20.13
CA PRO A 592 -2.96 -1.23 18.91
C PRO A 592 -4.37 -0.69 19.23
N LEU A 593 -4.93 0.11 18.31
CA LEU A 593 -6.33 0.58 18.41
C LEU A 593 -7.32 -0.55 18.13
N VAL A 594 -6.96 -1.49 17.25
CA VAL A 594 -7.76 -2.68 16.98
C VAL A 594 -7.62 -3.67 18.13
N THR A 595 -8.73 -4.31 18.54
CA THR A 595 -8.72 -5.41 19.50
C THR A 595 -9.18 -6.71 18.83
N ARG A 596 -8.93 -7.82 19.55
CA ARG A 596 -9.35 -9.18 19.15
C ARG A 596 -10.86 -9.31 18.93
N THR A 597 -11.67 -8.46 19.57
CA THR A 597 -13.14 -8.50 19.53
C THR A 597 -13.79 -7.24 18.94
N GLY A 598 -13.02 -6.21 18.59
CA GLY A 598 -13.57 -4.94 18.09
C GLY A 598 -12.52 -3.85 17.89
N THR A 599 -12.91 -2.60 18.09
CA THR A 599 -12.02 -1.43 18.06
C THR A 599 -12.06 -0.74 19.42
N ARG A 600 -10.91 -0.33 19.95
CA ARG A 600 -10.87 0.47 21.18
C ARG A 600 -11.54 1.81 20.91
N PRO A 601 -12.38 2.32 21.83
CA PRO A 601 -12.81 3.70 21.76
C PRO A 601 -11.55 4.59 21.83
N SER A 602 -11.46 5.56 20.92
CA SER A 602 -10.40 6.57 20.91
C SER A 602 -10.57 7.49 22.11
N ARG A 603 -10.16 7.06 23.31
CA ARG A 603 -9.93 8.00 24.39
C ARG A 603 -8.69 8.82 24.02
N PRO A 604 -8.74 10.16 24.12
CA PRO A 604 -7.51 10.94 24.06
C PRO A 604 -6.59 10.37 25.14
N LEU A 605 -5.37 9.98 24.75
CA LEU A 605 -4.33 9.64 25.70
C LEU A 605 -4.14 10.86 26.61
N PRO A 606 -4.05 10.67 27.94
CA PRO A 606 -3.89 11.77 28.89
C PRO A 606 -2.62 12.58 28.64
#